data_AF-A0A848SZ31-F1
#
_entry.id   AF-A0A848SZ31-F1
#
_cell.length_a   1.000
_cell.length_b   1.000
_cell.length_c   1.000
_cell.angle_alpha   90.00
_cell.angle_beta   90.00
_cell.angle_gamma   90.00
#
_symmetry.space_group_name_H-M   'P 1'
#
loop_
_entity.id
_entity.type
_entity.pdbx_description
1 polymer ?
#
loop_
_entity_poly.entity_id
_entity_poly.type
_entity_poly.pdbx_seq_one_letter_code
_entity_poly.pdbx_strand_id
1 'polypeptide(L)'
;MKTMTCKQLGGACDKEFHSDTFANMAEQSKNHAMEMFQKGDAEHLKAMNEMQELMKSPDAMNEWMATKRKEFEALPHDDNS
;
A
#
# COMPACT_ATOMS: atom_id res chain seq x y z
N MET A 1 0.85 1.50 -17.08
CA MET A 1 0.81 1.17 -15.64
C MET A 1 0.45 2.40 -14.84
N LYS A 2 0.09 2.24 -13.57
CA LYS A 2 -0.08 3.34 -12.61
C LYS A 2 0.99 3.23 -11.53
N THR A 3 1.29 4.34 -10.86
CA THR A 3 2.33 4.41 -9.84
C THR A 3 1.77 4.81 -8.47
N MET A 4 2.06 4.01 -7.43
CA MET A 4 1.78 4.36 -6.04
C MET A 4 3.00 4.12 -5.16
N THR A 5 3.17 4.93 -4.12
CA THR A 5 4.24 4.75 -3.13
C THR A 5 3.79 3.86 -1.97
N CYS A 6 4.77 3.29 -1.27
CA CYS A 6 4.55 2.57 -0.02
C CYS A 6 3.76 3.42 0.99
N LYS A 7 4.06 4.71 1.16
CA LYS A 7 3.25 5.65 1.97
C LYS A 7 1.80 5.75 1.50
N GLN A 8 1.55 5.88 0.20
CA GLN A 8 0.18 5.96 -0.33
C GLN A 8 -0.62 4.67 -0.04
N LEU A 9 0.06 3.54 0.05
CA LEU A 9 -0.51 2.22 0.37
C LEU A 9 -0.48 1.89 1.89
N GLY A 10 -0.18 2.87 2.75
CA GLY A 10 -0.22 2.72 4.21
C GLY A 10 1.07 2.17 4.86
N GLY A 11 2.19 2.19 4.13
CA GLY A 11 3.51 1.90 4.68
C GLY A 11 4.31 3.16 5.00
N ALA A 12 5.62 3.02 5.20
CA ALA A 12 6.43 4.06 5.83
C ALA A 12 7.34 4.85 4.87
N CYS A 13 7.67 4.31 3.69
CA CYS A 13 8.66 4.90 2.79
C CYS A 13 8.11 5.33 1.42
N ASP A 14 8.94 5.99 0.62
CA ASP A 14 8.57 6.49 -0.72
C ASP A 14 8.85 5.48 -1.83
N LYS A 15 9.03 4.18 -1.51
CA LYS A 15 9.24 3.15 -2.54
C LYS A 15 8.06 3.14 -3.50
N GLU A 16 8.35 3.36 -4.77
CA GLU A 16 7.36 3.33 -5.85
C GLU A 16 7.06 1.89 -6.28
N PHE A 17 5.79 1.65 -6.56
CA PHE A 17 5.27 0.43 -7.11
C PHE A 17 4.52 0.77 -8.39
N HIS A 18 4.69 -0.07 -9.40
CA HIS A 18 4.06 0.12 -10.70
C HIS A 18 3.22 -1.11 -11.02
N SER A 19 1.96 -0.89 -11.41
CA SER A 19 1.05 -1.97 -11.72
C SER A 19 -0.12 -1.50 -12.58
N ASP A 20 -0.66 -2.39 -13.41
CA ASP A 20 -1.91 -2.16 -14.15
C ASP A 20 -3.17 -2.42 -13.31
N THR A 21 -3.04 -3.18 -12.22
CA THR A 21 -4.17 -3.48 -11.31
C THR A 21 -3.84 -3.16 -9.87
N PHE A 22 -4.87 -2.73 -9.11
CA PHE A 22 -4.75 -2.49 -7.68
C PHE A 22 -4.39 -3.78 -6.90
N ALA A 23 -4.86 -4.95 -7.36
CA ALA A 23 -4.55 -6.23 -6.72
C ALA A 23 -3.04 -6.53 -6.76
N ASN A 24 -2.42 -6.40 -7.94
CA ASN A 24 -0.97 -6.55 -8.09
C ASN A 24 -0.20 -5.46 -7.34
N MET A 25 -0.75 -4.24 -7.25
CA MET A 25 -0.14 -3.15 -6.46
C MET A 25 -0.13 -3.48 -4.96
N ALA A 26 -1.25 -3.98 -4.44
CA ALA A 26 -1.38 -4.39 -3.05
C ALA A 26 -0.45 -5.59 -2.72
N GLU A 27 -0.30 -6.53 -3.65
CA GLU A 27 0.64 -7.64 -3.51
C GLU A 27 2.10 -7.16 -3.44
N GLN A 28 2.51 -6.25 -4.33
CA GLN A 28 3.85 -5.64 -4.29
C GLN A 28 4.11 -4.93 -2.95
N SER A 29 3.14 -4.14 -2.48
CA SER A 29 3.23 -3.46 -1.18
C SER A 29 3.35 -4.46 -0.02
N LYS A 30 2.57 -5.55 -0.04
CA LYS A 30 2.65 -6.62 0.96
C LYS A 30 4.01 -7.30 0.95
N ASN A 31 4.55 -7.62 -0.22
CA ASN A 31 5.87 -8.25 -0.34
C ASN A 31 6.97 -7.35 0.21
N HIS A 32 6.90 -6.05 -0.10
CA HIS A 32 7.81 -5.06 0.47
C HIS A 32 7.68 -4.94 1.99
N ALA A 33 6.45 -4.92 2.52
CA ALA A 33 6.20 -4.87 3.95
C ALA A 33 6.80 -6.10 4.67
N MET A 34 6.65 -7.30 4.10
CA MET A 34 7.26 -8.54 4.63
C MET A 34 8.79 -8.47 4.62
N GLU A 35 9.39 -7.90 3.57
CA GLU A 35 10.84 -7.70 3.50
C GLU A 35 11.32 -6.76 4.62
N MET A 36 10.63 -5.63 4.83
CA MET A 36 11.00 -4.66 5.86
C MET A 36 10.79 -5.21 7.27
N PHE A 37 9.75 -6.02 7.47
CA PHE A 37 9.54 -6.77 8.71
C PHE A 37 10.71 -7.70 9.02
N GLN A 38 11.18 -8.48 8.04
CA GLN A 38 12.32 -9.38 8.21
C GLN A 38 13.62 -8.62 8.51
N LYS A 39 13.78 -7.42 7.95
CA LYS A 39 14.92 -6.54 8.23
C LYS A 39 14.83 -5.83 9.58
N GLY A 40 13.68 -5.89 10.26
CA GLY A 40 13.44 -5.18 11.52
C GLY A 40 13.38 -3.66 11.36
N ASP A 41 12.92 -3.17 10.21
CA ASP A 41 12.82 -1.74 9.94
C ASP A 41 11.78 -1.08 10.86
N ALA A 42 12.23 -0.17 11.73
CA ALA A 42 11.40 0.40 12.77
C ALA A 42 10.20 1.21 12.24
N GLU A 43 10.37 1.92 11.12
CA GLU A 43 9.31 2.74 10.55
C GLU A 43 8.22 1.86 9.93
N HIS A 44 8.61 0.82 9.18
CA HIS A 44 7.65 -0.14 8.63
C HIS A 44 6.96 -0.96 9.73
N LEU A 45 7.66 -1.34 10.80
CA LEU A 45 7.04 -2.01 11.94
C LEU A 45 5.97 -1.14 12.61
N LYS A 46 6.20 0.18 12.71
CA LYS A 46 5.19 1.11 13.21
C LYS A 46 3.97 1.17 12.28
N ALA A 47 4.17 1.31 10.97
CA ALA A 47 3.09 1.33 9.99
C ALA A 47 2.29 0.00 10.00
N MET A 48 2.96 -1.13 10.20
CA MET A 48 2.31 -2.43 10.37
C MET A 48 1.44 -2.50 11.63
N ASN A 49 1.88 -1.93 12.75
CA ASN A 49 1.06 -1.87 13.96
C ASN A 49 -0.18 -1.00 13.75
N GLU A 50 -0.07 0.13 13.05
CA GLU A 50 -1.23 0.96 12.70
C GLU A 50 -2.22 0.19 11.80
N MET A 51 -1.71 -0.59 10.85
CA MET A 51 -2.52 -1.49 10.03
C MET A 51 -3.20 -2.58 10.88
N GLN A 52 -2.53 -3.14 11.88
CA GLN A 52 -3.12 -4.13 12.80
C GLN A 52 -4.27 -3.55 13.61
N GLU A 53 -4.14 -2.30 14.08
CA GLU A 53 -5.25 -1.61 14.77
C GLU A 53 -6.44 -1.42 13.84
N LEU A 54 -6.20 -1.05 12.58
CA LEU A 54 -7.25 -0.90 11.57
C LEU A 54 -7.95 -2.24 11.27
N MET A 55 -7.21 -3.35 11.25
CA MET A 55 -7.77 -4.70 11.06
C MET A 55 -8.68 -5.18 12.19
N LYS A 56 -8.66 -4.56 13.38
CA LYS A 56 -9.59 -4.89 14.47
C LYS A 56 -11.04 -4.51 14.15
N SER A 57 -11.23 -3.58 13.21
CA SER A 57 -12.56 -3.17 12.74
C SER A 57 -12.71 -3.56 11.26
N PRO A 58 -13.53 -4.59 10.95
CA PRO A 58 -13.79 -4.98 9.57
C PRO A 58 -14.33 -3.84 8.71
N ASP A 59 -15.16 -2.97 9.28
CA ASP A 59 -15.71 -1.81 8.59
C ASP A 59 -14.64 -0.77 8.26
N ALA A 60 -13.75 -0.46 9.22
CA ALA A 60 -12.65 0.48 9.00
C ALA A 60 -11.67 -0.06 7.94
N MET A 61 -11.38 -1.37 7.97
CA MET A 61 -10.54 -2.02 6.98
C MET A 61 -11.16 -1.98 5.58
N ASN A 62 -12.47 -2.24 5.48
CA ASN A 62 -13.19 -2.17 4.21
C ASN A 62 -13.20 -0.74 3.64
N GLU A 63 -13.45 0.27 4.49
CA GLU A 63 -13.43 1.68 4.08
C GLU A 63 -12.04 2.12 3.61
N TRP A 64 -11.00 1.74 4.35
CA TRP A 64 -9.62 2.04 3.99
C TRP A 64 -9.24 1.39 2.66
N MET A 65 -9.53 0.10 2.48
CA MET A 65 -9.28 -0.62 1.22
C MET A 65 -10.04 -0.01 0.04
N ALA A 66 -11.31 0.37 0.24
CA ALA A 66 -12.12 1.03 -0.79
C ALA A 66 -11.53 2.39 -1.16
N THR A 67 -11.03 3.14 -0.18
CA THR A 67 -10.36 4.42 -0.40
C THR A 67 -9.07 4.24 -1.20
N LYS A 68 -8.22 3.26 -0.83
CA LYS A 68 -6.99 2.98 -1.57
C LYS A 68 -7.22 2.51 -3.00
N ARG A 69 -8.27 1.73 -3.23
CA ARG A 69 -8.68 1.36 -4.60
C ARG A 69 -9.12 2.57 -5.41
N LYS A 70 -9.93 3.47 -4.83
CA LYS A 70 -10.36 4.71 -5.49
C LYS A 70 -9.19 5.63 -5.82
N GLU A 71 -8.24 5.78 -4.88
CA GLU A 71 -6.99 6.54 -5.11
C GLU A 71 -6.25 5.96 -6.32
N PHE A 72 -6.05 4.63 -6.36
CA PHE A 72 -5.42 3.96 -7.50
C PHE A 72 -6.18 4.20 -8.81
N GLU A 73 -7.51 4.04 -8.80
CA GLU A 73 -8.35 4.24 -9.98
C GLU A 73 -8.31 5.68 -10.51
N ALA A 74 -8.13 6.67 -9.64
CA ALA A 74 -8.00 8.08 -9.99
C ALA A 74 -6.62 8.48 -10.54
N LEU A 75 -5.58 7.66 -10.34
CA LEU A 75 -4.25 7.97 -10.86
C LEU A 75 -4.23 8.00 -12.38
N PRO A 76 -3.43 8.91 -12.99
CA PRO A 76 -3.17 8.86 -14.41
C PRO A 76 -2.53 7.51 -14.77
N HIS A 77 -2.86 7.03 -15.96
CA HIS A 77 -2.04 5.99 -16.56
C HIS A 77 -0.71 6.64 -16.93
N ASP A 78 0.40 6.05 -16.52
CA ASP A 78 1.73 6.39 -17.01
C ASP A 78 1.80 5.97 -18.49
N ASP A 79 1.21 6.80 -19.35
CA ASP A 79 1.29 6.72 -20.80
C ASP A 79 2.61 7.39 -21.18
N ASN A 80 3.66 6.58 -21.30
CA ASN A 80 4.94 7.08 -21.78
C ASN A 80 4.83 7.25 -23.31
N SER A 81 4.23 8.37 -23.73
CA SER A 81 4.20 8.86 -25.11
C SER A 81 5.25 9.94 -25.33
#